data_AF-A0AAW1RGI4-F1
#
_entry.id   AF-A0AAW1RGI4-F1
#
_cell.length_a   1.000
_cell.length_b   1.000
_cell.length_c   1.000
_cell.angle_alpha   90.00
_cell.angle_beta   90.00
_cell.angle_gamma   90.00
#
_symmetry.space_group_name_H-M   'P 1'
#
loop_
_entity.id
_entity.type
_entity.pdbx_description
1 polymer ?
#
loop_
_entity_poly.entity_id
_entity_poly.type
_entity_poly.pdbx_seq_one_letter_code
_entity_poly.pdbx_strand_id
1 'polypeptide(L)'
;MWRNWETFNRSSTVVNPAKLPSSGTGCCTMRRDQYGNEVEGSAGVCLRVWVSIVSLLQLGCAVAIVLITYFKLSHITNFGVNLGQRSYSSQGVCYLDTDTTNTHLCVYAYFVAGVSMLATILFSMLLCCTCNFCGCGEIFEFIFAGLGTAWWAVASVVLMQKSFVANNANIPMQDWRTVEWIVSWAACGLFGLLAILSLFRSFAMCCGRSKY
;
A
#
# COMPACT_ATOMS: atom_id res chain seq x y z
N MET A 1 -8.66 25.01 5.01
CA MET A 1 -7.26 25.26 5.44
C MET A 1 -6.28 24.59 4.46
N TRP A 2 -6.48 24.77 3.15
CA TRP A 2 -5.74 24.13 2.04
C TRP A 2 -5.82 25.02 0.79
N ARG A 3 -5.07 26.12 0.78
CA ARG A 3 -4.74 26.93 -0.41
C ARG A 3 -3.35 27.53 -0.17
N ASN A 4 -2.54 27.60 -1.23
CA ASN A 4 -1.18 28.18 -1.32
C ASN A 4 -0.03 27.17 -1.39
N TRP A 5 0.11 26.52 -2.54
CA TRP A 5 1.39 25.90 -2.93
C TRP A 5 1.78 26.13 -4.39
N GLU A 6 1.25 27.19 -5.02
CA GLU A 6 1.67 27.66 -6.32
C GLU A 6 2.34 29.02 -6.16
N THR A 7 3.67 29.04 -6.02
CA THR A 7 4.59 30.13 -6.42
C THR A 7 5.98 29.88 -5.85
N PHE A 8 6.78 29.03 -6.50
CA PHE A 8 8.23 29.18 -6.44
C PHE A 8 8.82 28.78 -7.78
N ASN A 9 8.71 29.71 -8.72
CA ASN A 9 9.31 29.64 -10.05
C ASN A 9 10.57 30.52 -10.02
N ARG A 10 11.67 29.99 -10.55
CA ARG A 10 12.89 30.68 -11.03
C ARG A 10 13.78 31.42 -10.02
N SER A 11 14.99 30.91 -9.89
CA SER A 11 16.18 31.69 -10.28
C SER A 11 17.28 30.75 -10.74
N SER A 12 17.56 30.83 -12.03
CA SER A 12 18.68 30.19 -12.70
C SER A 12 19.94 31.02 -12.45
N THR A 13 20.96 30.45 -11.81
CA THR A 13 22.33 30.95 -11.93
C THR A 13 23.20 29.83 -12.49
N VAL A 14 23.56 30.02 -13.76
CA VAL A 14 24.55 29.27 -14.51
C VAL A 14 25.91 29.47 -13.82
N VAL A 15 26.47 28.40 -13.26
CA VAL A 15 27.88 28.32 -12.88
C VAL A 15 28.44 27.03 -13.46
N ASN A 16 29.45 27.17 -14.31
CA ASN A 16 30.35 26.13 -14.81
C ASN A 16 31.75 26.75 -14.84
N PRO A 17 32.85 25.97 -14.83
CA PRO A 17 33.10 24.70 -14.15
C PRO A 17 34.46 24.71 -13.41
N ALA A 18 34.61 23.96 -12.31
CA ALA A 18 35.93 23.59 -11.80
C ALA A 18 36.01 22.07 -11.65
N LYS A 19 36.85 21.48 -12.51
CA LYS A 19 37.15 20.07 -12.65
C LYS A 19 38.03 19.64 -11.46
N LEU A 20 37.41 19.09 -10.42
CA LEU A 20 38.11 18.44 -9.30
C LEU A 20 38.38 16.97 -9.62
N PRO A 21 39.55 16.43 -9.26
CA PRO A 21 39.94 15.07 -9.58
C PRO A 21 39.10 14.04 -8.80
N SER A 22 38.71 13.02 -9.56
CA SER A 22 38.09 11.78 -9.14
C SER A 22 38.89 11.07 -8.05
N SER A 23 38.36 11.02 -6.83
CA SER A 23 38.68 9.97 -5.87
C SER A 23 37.47 9.05 -5.79
N GLY A 24 37.71 7.78 -6.12
CA GLY A 24 36.69 6.78 -6.36
C GLY A 24 35.92 6.38 -5.10
N THR A 25 34.62 6.57 -5.17
CA THR A 25 33.62 5.67 -4.58
C THR A 25 32.57 5.45 -5.65
N GLY A 26 32.90 4.53 -6.55
CA GLY A 26 31.98 4.06 -7.58
C GLY A 26 30.97 3.11 -6.97
N CYS A 27 29.69 3.47 -7.03
CA CYS A 27 28.61 2.48 -7.18
C CYS A 27 27.28 3.10 -7.62
N CYS A 28 27.30 4.13 -8.49
CA CYS A 28 26.14 4.57 -9.28
C CYS A 28 26.61 5.59 -10.32
N THR A 29 27.59 5.23 -11.16
CA THR A 29 27.86 6.00 -12.37
C THR A 29 26.65 5.80 -13.28
N MET A 30 25.71 6.76 -13.23
CA MET A 30 24.75 6.98 -14.31
C MET A 30 25.56 7.02 -15.60
N ARG A 31 25.43 5.94 -16.37
CA ARG A 31 25.89 5.88 -17.75
C ARG A 31 25.02 6.88 -18.51
N ARG A 32 25.47 8.14 -18.58
CA ARG A 32 25.03 9.08 -19.60
C ARG A 32 25.56 8.54 -20.92
N ASP A 33 24.79 7.65 -21.54
CA ASP A 33 24.90 7.44 -22.97
C ASP A 33 24.31 8.69 -23.64
N GLN A 34 25.16 9.71 -23.77
CA GLN A 34 24.96 10.77 -24.73
C GLN A 34 25.25 10.18 -26.11
N TYR A 35 24.23 10.25 -26.97
CA TYR A 35 24.20 10.12 -28.44
C TYR A 35 23.36 8.97 -28.97
N GLY A 36 22.15 9.33 -29.45
CA GLY A 36 21.49 8.65 -30.56
C GLY A 36 20.08 8.15 -30.30
N ASN A 37 19.09 9.02 -30.52
CA ASN A 37 17.69 8.68 -30.84
C ASN A 37 16.88 7.90 -29.79
N GLU A 38 16.51 8.62 -28.72
CA GLU A 38 15.13 8.88 -28.24
C GLU A 38 13.96 7.93 -28.60
N VAL A 39 14.15 6.61 -28.48
CA VAL A 39 13.02 5.66 -28.33
C VAL A 39 13.15 4.79 -27.07
N GLU A 40 13.84 5.30 -26.04
CA GLU A 40 13.50 4.99 -24.65
C GLU A 40 12.32 5.90 -24.25
N GLY A 41 11.18 5.85 -24.94
CA GLY A 41 10.23 4.77 -24.75
C GLY A 41 9.26 5.21 -23.64
N SER A 42 8.20 5.93 -24.05
CA SER A 42 7.05 6.39 -23.23
C SER A 42 6.60 5.39 -22.14
N ALA A 43 6.82 4.09 -22.36
CA ALA A 43 6.58 3.00 -21.42
C ALA A 43 7.24 3.18 -20.03
N GLY A 44 8.47 3.69 -19.93
CA GLY A 44 9.19 3.78 -18.65
C GLY A 44 8.62 4.84 -17.70
N VAL A 45 8.21 5.99 -18.24
CA VAL A 45 7.57 7.07 -17.48
C VAL A 45 6.15 6.67 -17.10
N CYS A 46 5.41 6.06 -18.04
CA CYS A 46 4.05 5.58 -17.81
C CYS A 46 3.99 4.59 -16.65
N LEU A 47 4.93 3.63 -16.58
CA LEU A 47 4.97 2.63 -15.51
C LEU A 47 5.20 3.24 -14.12
N ARG A 48 6.08 4.24 -13.98
CA ARG A 48 6.34 4.92 -12.70
C ARG A 48 5.11 5.67 -12.19
N VAL A 49 4.39 6.33 -13.11
CA VAL A 49 3.14 7.02 -12.81
C VAL A 49 2.08 6.00 -12.37
N TRP A 50 1.95 4.88 -13.08
CA TRP A 50 1.03 3.81 -12.73
C TRP A 50 1.28 3.23 -11.33
N VAL A 51 2.53 2.90 -11.00
CA VAL A 51 2.88 2.39 -9.66
C VAL A 51 2.52 3.40 -8.56
N SER A 52 2.75 4.69 -8.81
CA SER A 52 2.37 5.76 -7.87
C SER A 52 0.85 5.85 -7.67
N ILE A 53 0.08 5.75 -8.76
CA ILE A 53 -1.39 5.76 -8.71
C ILE A 53 -1.92 4.55 -7.94
N VAL A 54 -1.41 3.35 -8.22
CA VAL A 54 -1.81 2.11 -7.53
C VAL A 54 -1.50 2.20 -6.04
N SER A 55 -0.34 2.74 -5.67
CA SER A 55 0.06 2.92 -4.26
C SER A 55 -0.86 3.90 -3.52
N LEU A 56 -1.22 5.03 -4.16
CA LEU A 56 -2.18 5.98 -3.59
C LEU A 56 -3.58 5.35 -3.44
N LEU A 57 -4.00 4.52 -4.39
CA LEU A 57 -5.27 3.83 -4.35
C LEU A 57 -5.31 2.77 -3.24
N GLN A 58 -4.21 2.02 -3.02
CA GLN A 58 -4.08 1.09 -1.90
C GLN A 58 -4.21 1.79 -0.55
N LEU A 59 -3.54 2.95 -0.39
CA LEU A 59 -3.67 3.77 0.82
C LEU A 59 -5.11 4.27 0.99
N GLY A 60 -5.74 4.73 -0.10
CA GLY A 60 -7.14 5.15 -0.13
C GLY A 60 -8.09 4.05 0.30
N CYS A 61 -7.92 2.82 -0.20
CA CYS A 61 -8.72 1.66 0.21
C CYS A 61 -8.54 1.35 1.70
N ALA A 62 -7.31 1.38 2.22
CA ALA A 62 -7.05 1.14 3.64
C ALA A 62 -7.73 2.20 4.53
N VAL A 63 -7.64 3.48 4.16
CA VAL A 63 -8.32 4.57 4.87
C VAL A 63 -9.84 4.42 4.78
N ALA A 64 -10.37 4.08 3.60
CA ALA A 64 -11.80 3.88 3.41
C ALA A 64 -12.36 2.77 4.31
N ILE A 65 -11.66 1.63 4.43
CA ILE A 65 -12.04 0.55 5.33
C ILE A 65 -12.08 1.06 6.77
N VAL A 66 -11.02 1.73 7.25
CA VAL A 66 -10.99 2.29 8.62
C VAL A 66 -12.16 3.24 8.87
N LEU A 67 -12.48 4.13 7.93
CA LEU A 67 -13.58 5.09 8.07
C LEU A 67 -14.94 4.40 8.04
N ILE A 68 -15.15 3.41 7.18
CA ILE A 68 -16.39 2.63 7.10
C ILE A 68 -16.60 1.86 8.40
N THR A 69 -15.57 1.11 8.85
CA THR A 69 -15.63 0.36 10.10
C THR A 69 -15.89 1.29 11.28
N TYR A 70 -15.22 2.46 11.33
CA TYR A 70 -15.37 3.44 12.42
C TYR A 70 -16.72 4.13 12.46
N PHE A 71 -17.19 4.69 11.35
CA PHE A 71 -18.41 5.51 11.36
C PHE A 71 -19.69 4.71 11.18
N LYS A 72 -19.63 3.57 10.50
CA LYS A 72 -20.83 2.82 10.10
C LYS A 72 -21.00 1.51 10.87
N LEU A 73 -19.92 0.78 11.15
CA LEU A 73 -20.02 -0.53 11.78
C LEU A 73 -19.72 -0.55 13.28
N SER A 74 -18.98 0.43 13.78
CA SER A 74 -18.60 0.50 15.20
C SER A 74 -19.17 1.76 15.83
N HIS A 75 -19.94 1.60 16.92
CA HIS A 75 -20.26 2.71 17.80
C HIS A 75 -19.59 2.43 19.14
N ILE A 76 -18.26 2.59 19.18
CA ILE A 76 -17.47 2.31 20.39
C ILE A 76 -17.42 3.59 21.21
N THR A 77 -18.22 3.66 22.26
CA THR A 77 -18.30 4.84 23.14
C THR A 77 -17.29 4.80 24.28
N ASN A 78 -16.72 3.63 24.61
CA ASN A 78 -15.77 3.49 25.71
C ASN A 78 -14.67 2.47 25.39
N PHE A 79 -13.45 2.95 25.15
CA PHE A 79 -12.24 2.13 25.13
C PHE A 79 -11.62 2.14 26.54
N GLY A 80 -11.85 1.08 27.32
CA GLY A 80 -11.20 0.90 28.62
C GLY A 80 -10.04 -0.09 28.53
N VAL A 81 -8.80 0.37 28.72
CA VAL A 81 -7.63 -0.52 28.82
C VAL A 81 -7.33 -0.78 30.30
N ASN A 82 -7.75 -1.93 30.81
CA ASN A 82 -7.38 -2.37 32.16
C ASN A 82 -6.04 -3.11 32.12
N LEU A 83 -4.94 -2.36 32.29
CA LEU A 83 -3.56 -2.88 32.32
C LEU A 83 -3.34 -3.93 33.42
N GLY A 84 -4.15 -3.92 34.48
CA GLY A 84 -4.05 -4.86 35.61
C GLY A 84 -4.56 -6.27 35.33
N GLN A 85 -5.50 -6.46 34.40
CA GLN A 85 -6.08 -7.78 34.11
C GLN A 85 -5.75 -8.30 32.70
N ARG A 86 -4.90 -7.60 31.92
CA ARG A 86 -4.66 -7.88 30.48
C ARG A 86 -5.94 -8.16 29.69
N SER A 87 -7.05 -7.56 30.12
CA SER A 87 -8.36 -7.74 29.50
C SER A 87 -8.78 -6.42 28.90
N TYR A 88 -9.11 -6.47 27.61
CA TYR A 88 -9.63 -5.35 26.86
C TYR A 88 -11.14 -5.40 26.98
N SER A 89 -11.71 -4.53 27.82
CA SER A 89 -13.16 -4.36 27.92
C SER A 89 -13.55 -3.22 26.97
N SER A 90 -13.94 -3.58 25.75
CA SER A 90 -14.57 -2.63 24.83
C SER A 90 -16.09 -2.85 24.90
N GLN A 91 -16.81 -1.91 25.52
CA GLN A 91 -18.26 -1.85 25.35
C GLN A 91 -18.54 -1.12 24.04
N GLY A 92 -18.81 -1.89 23.00
CA GLY A 92 -19.12 -1.37 21.67
C GLY A 92 -19.97 -2.36 20.90
N VAL A 93 -20.89 -1.85 20.09
CA VAL A 93 -21.71 -2.67 19.20
C VAL A 93 -20.94 -2.85 17.89
N CYS A 94 -20.67 -4.10 17.51
CA CYS A 94 -20.04 -4.46 16.23
C CYS A 94 -21.07 -5.15 15.34
N TYR A 95 -21.51 -4.49 14.26
CA TYR A 95 -22.53 -5.05 13.35
C TYR A 95 -21.98 -6.05 12.33
N LEU A 96 -20.70 -6.42 12.46
CA LEU A 96 -20.00 -7.33 11.56
C LEU A 96 -20.16 -8.80 11.94
N ASP A 97 -20.52 -9.10 13.19
CA ASP A 97 -20.78 -10.46 13.68
C ASP A 97 -22.26 -10.65 14.04
N THR A 98 -22.67 -11.92 14.21
CA THR A 98 -24.03 -12.24 14.66
C THR A 98 -24.30 -11.81 16.09
N ASP A 99 -23.27 -11.90 16.92
CA ASP A 99 -23.31 -11.45 18.30
C ASP A 99 -22.73 -10.04 18.38
N THR A 100 -23.64 -9.07 18.49
CA THR A 100 -23.30 -7.65 18.48
C THR A 100 -22.50 -7.20 19.71
N THR A 101 -22.41 -8.05 20.75
CA THR A 101 -21.59 -7.81 21.93
C THR A 101 -20.14 -8.22 21.74
N ASN A 102 -19.84 -9.07 20.75
CA ASN A 102 -18.49 -9.52 20.44
C ASN A 102 -17.77 -8.52 19.54
N THR A 103 -16.80 -7.79 20.08
CA THR A 103 -16.04 -6.76 19.35
C THR A 103 -14.84 -7.30 18.58
N HIS A 104 -14.54 -8.60 18.69
CA HIS A 104 -13.34 -9.23 18.12
C HIS A 104 -13.20 -9.03 16.61
N LEU A 105 -14.32 -9.03 15.87
CA LEU A 105 -14.32 -8.88 14.41
C LEU A 105 -14.01 -7.46 13.95
N CYS A 106 -14.57 -6.45 14.63
CA CYS A 106 -14.25 -5.06 14.35
C CYS A 106 -12.77 -4.76 14.68
N VAL A 107 -12.28 -5.29 15.82
CA VAL A 107 -10.86 -5.16 16.19
C VAL A 107 -9.94 -5.82 15.17
N TYR A 108 -10.34 -6.98 14.62
CA TYR A 108 -9.62 -7.65 13.56
C TYR A 108 -9.53 -6.79 12.28
N ALA A 109 -10.63 -6.20 11.83
CA ALA A 109 -10.64 -5.31 10.67
C ALA A 109 -9.71 -4.09 10.85
N TYR A 110 -9.73 -3.47 12.03
CA TYR A 110 -8.79 -2.39 12.38
C TYR A 110 -7.34 -2.84 12.34
N PHE A 111 -7.05 -4.02 12.89
CA PHE A 111 -5.70 -4.55 12.92
C PHE A 111 -5.17 -4.81 11.50
N VAL A 112 -5.98 -5.44 10.64
CA VAL A 112 -5.62 -5.70 9.24
C VAL A 112 -5.32 -4.41 8.48
N ALA A 113 -6.18 -3.39 8.63
CA ALA A 113 -5.98 -2.10 7.98
C ALA A 113 -4.76 -1.34 8.54
N GLY A 114 -4.60 -1.32 9.86
CA GLY A 114 -3.50 -0.65 10.54
C GLY A 114 -2.13 -1.26 10.21
N VAL A 115 -2.03 -2.59 10.22
CA VAL A 115 -0.80 -3.30 9.81
C VAL A 115 -0.47 -2.99 8.35
N SER A 116 -1.47 -2.90 7.48
CA SER A 116 -1.26 -2.56 6.07
C SER A 116 -0.71 -1.14 5.90
N MET A 117 -1.28 -0.15 6.61
CA MET A 117 -0.76 1.23 6.60
C MET A 117 0.69 1.29 7.10
N LEU A 118 1.00 0.59 8.20
CA LEU A 118 2.34 0.54 8.75
C LEU A 118 3.32 -0.11 7.77
N ALA A 119 2.92 -1.21 7.14
CA ALA A 119 3.72 -1.88 6.12
C ALA A 119 4.03 -0.96 4.92
N THR A 120 3.05 -0.16 4.46
CA THR A 120 3.26 0.82 3.39
C THR A 120 4.26 1.91 3.78
N ILE A 121 4.20 2.40 5.02
CA ILE A 121 5.16 3.41 5.53
C ILE A 121 6.56 2.80 5.66
N LEU A 122 6.67 1.60 6.23
CA LEU A 122 7.95 0.89 6.35
C LEU A 122 8.56 0.60 5.00
N PHE A 123 7.75 0.19 4.02
CA PHE A 123 8.21 -0.05 2.66
C PHE A 123 8.69 1.23 1.98
N SER A 124 7.99 2.36 2.17
CA SER A 124 8.43 3.66 1.66
C SER A 124 9.76 4.10 2.27
N MET A 125 9.96 3.88 3.58
CA MET A 125 11.25 4.09 4.23
C MET A 125 12.33 3.15 3.69
N LEU A 126 12.01 1.87 3.50
CA LEU A 126 12.95 0.87 3.00
C LEU A 126 13.39 1.20 1.57
N LEU A 127 12.48 1.63 0.70
CA LEU A 127 12.79 2.12 -0.65
C LEU A 127 13.73 3.32 -0.63
N CYS A 128 13.53 4.25 0.32
CA CYS A 128 14.41 5.41 0.50
C CYS A 128 15.81 4.99 0.99
N CYS A 129 15.90 4.04 1.93
CA CYS A 129 17.17 3.54 2.45
C CYS A 129 17.91 2.62 1.46
N THR A 130 17.20 1.89 0.60
CA THR A 130 17.77 0.93 -0.36
C THR A 130 18.18 1.55 -1.69
N CYS A 131 18.12 2.88 -1.84
CA CYS A 131 18.59 3.60 -3.04
C CYS A 131 20.06 3.32 -3.43
N ASN A 132 20.85 2.62 -2.61
CA ASN A 132 22.23 2.20 -2.91
C ASN A 132 22.40 0.69 -3.22
N PHE A 133 21.34 -0.13 -3.21
CA PHE A 133 21.45 -1.59 -3.45
C PHE A 133 21.05 -1.98 -4.89
N CYS A 134 21.98 -1.76 -5.82
CA CYS A 134 22.10 -2.35 -7.17
C CYS A 134 21.01 -3.37 -7.61
N GLY A 135 19.78 -2.91 -7.89
CA GLY A 135 18.73 -3.74 -8.52
C GLY A 135 17.94 -4.68 -7.59
N CYS A 136 18.27 -4.78 -6.30
CA CYS A 136 17.47 -5.58 -5.37
C CYS A 136 16.07 -5.01 -5.08
N GLY A 137 15.87 -3.71 -5.34
CA GLY A 137 14.60 -3.02 -5.05
C GLY A 137 13.39 -3.69 -5.71
N GLU A 138 13.52 -4.22 -6.92
CA GLU A 138 12.41 -4.85 -7.65
C GLU A 138 11.97 -6.18 -7.05
N ILE A 139 12.92 -6.99 -6.57
CA ILE A 139 12.60 -8.27 -5.93
C ILE A 139 11.86 -8.00 -4.61
N PHE A 140 12.30 -6.99 -3.85
CA PHE A 140 11.58 -6.60 -2.63
C PHE A 140 10.17 -6.10 -2.95
N GLU A 141 9.99 -5.29 -3.99
CA GLU A 141 8.67 -4.83 -4.43
C GLU A 141 7.74 -6.01 -4.76
N PHE A 142 8.24 -7.02 -5.49
CA PHE A 142 7.49 -8.24 -5.77
C PHE A 142 7.11 -9.01 -4.50
N ILE A 143 8.07 -9.23 -3.58
CA ILE A 143 7.83 -9.98 -2.34
C ILE A 143 6.79 -9.25 -1.47
N PHE A 144 6.93 -7.94 -1.29
CA PHE A 144 5.99 -7.15 -0.49
C PHE A 144 4.61 -7.10 -1.12
N ALA A 145 4.51 -6.94 -2.45
CA ALA A 145 3.24 -6.98 -3.15
C ALA A 145 2.58 -8.37 -3.04
N GLY A 146 3.36 -9.44 -3.14
CA GLY A 146 2.89 -10.81 -2.96
C GLY A 146 2.38 -11.09 -1.54
N LEU A 147 3.15 -10.70 -0.51
CA LEU A 147 2.74 -10.83 0.89
C LEU A 147 1.49 -9.98 1.19
N GLY A 148 1.43 -8.75 0.66
CA GLY A 148 0.24 -7.90 0.76
C GLY A 148 -0.98 -8.55 0.12
N THR A 149 -0.83 -9.13 -1.07
CA THR A 149 -1.91 -9.85 -1.75
C THR A 149 -2.40 -11.02 -0.90
N ALA A 150 -1.50 -11.86 -0.39
CA ALA A 150 -1.85 -12.99 0.46
C ALA A 150 -2.55 -12.55 1.75
N TRP A 151 -2.04 -11.50 2.40
CA TRP A 151 -2.63 -10.91 3.61
C TRP A 151 -4.06 -10.42 3.37
N TRP A 152 -4.28 -9.64 2.31
CA TRP A 152 -5.60 -9.12 1.96
C TRP A 152 -6.56 -10.20 1.45
N ALA A 153 -6.05 -11.25 0.80
CA ALA A 153 -6.87 -12.39 0.39
C ALA A 153 -7.46 -13.12 1.61
N VAL A 154 -6.62 -13.44 2.61
CA VAL A 154 -7.08 -14.08 3.85
C VAL A 154 -8.09 -13.19 4.58
N ALA A 155 -7.80 -11.89 4.72
CA ALA A 155 -8.72 -10.95 5.34
C ALA A 155 -10.08 -10.89 4.61
N SER A 156 -10.07 -10.85 3.28
CA SER A 156 -11.29 -10.79 2.46
C SER A 156 -12.15 -12.03 2.62
N VAL A 157 -11.56 -13.22 2.67
CA VAL A 157 -12.31 -14.48 2.89
C VAL A 157 -12.98 -14.48 4.26
N VAL A 158 -12.27 -14.07 5.31
CA VAL A 158 -12.83 -14.03 6.68
C VAL A 158 -13.98 -13.02 6.77
N LEU A 159 -13.81 -11.81 6.24
CA LEU A 159 -14.86 -10.78 6.23
C LEU A 159 -16.08 -11.24 5.42
N MET A 160 -15.86 -11.86 4.27
CA MET A 160 -16.93 -12.37 3.41
C MET A 160 -17.75 -13.47 4.12
N GLN A 161 -17.09 -14.48 4.71
CA GLN A 161 -17.77 -15.55 5.43
C GLN A 161 -18.64 -15.00 6.57
N LYS A 162 -18.09 -14.07 7.36
CA LYS A 162 -18.82 -13.46 8.48
C LYS A 162 -19.97 -12.57 8.03
N SER A 163 -19.78 -11.82 6.94
CA SER A 163 -20.85 -11.01 6.36
C SER A 163 -22.05 -11.85 5.90
N PHE A 164 -21.83 -13.04 5.32
CA PHE A 164 -22.93 -13.92 4.91
C PHE A 164 -23.70 -14.48 6.10
N VAL A 165 -23.00 -14.90 7.15
CA VAL A 165 -23.66 -15.40 8.37
C VAL A 165 -24.49 -14.29 9.02
N ALA A 166 -23.95 -13.06 9.13
CA ALA A 166 -24.68 -11.90 9.66
C ALA A 166 -25.87 -11.48 8.79
N ASN A 167 -25.75 -11.58 7.46
CA ASN A 167 -26.83 -11.30 6.52
C ASN A 167 -27.97 -12.32 6.65
N ASN A 168 -27.65 -13.61 6.79
CA ASN A 168 -28.65 -14.66 7.02
C ASN A 168 -29.37 -14.51 8.36
N ALA A 169 -28.73 -13.88 9.34
CA ALA A 169 -29.32 -13.56 10.64
C ALA A 169 -30.17 -12.27 10.63
N ASN A 170 -30.37 -11.62 9.47
CA ASN A 170 -31.15 -10.38 9.31
C ASN A 170 -30.69 -9.22 10.21
N ILE A 171 -29.39 -9.13 10.47
CA ILE A 171 -28.85 -8.02 11.26
C ILE A 171 -28.93 -6.73 10.44
N PRO A 172 -29.31 -5.58 11.04
CA PRO A 172 -29.37 -4.30 10.32
C PRO A 172 -28.03 -3.95 9.65
N MET A 173 -28.08 -3.06 8.65
CA MET A 173 -26.90 -2.55 7.90
C MET A 173 -26.23 -3.54 6.92
N GLN A 174 -27.02 -4.35 6.22
CA GLN A 174 -26.53 -5.28 5.19
C GLN A 174 -25.70 -4.61 4.08
N ASP A 175 -26.09 -3.40 3.65
CA ASP A 175 -25.39 -2.68 2.57
C ASP A 175 -23.94 -2.37 2.95
N TRP A 176 -23.71 -1.88 4.18
CA TRP A 176 -22.38 -1.49 4.64
C TRP A 176 -21.45 -2.69 4.84
N ARG A 177 -21.97 -3.82 5.33
CA ARG A 177 -21.21 -5.08 5.40
C ARG A 177 -20.78 -5.55 4.02
N THR A 178 -21.66 -5.39 3.03
CA THR A 178 -21.39 -5.83 1.66
C THR A 178 -20.29 -5.01 1.01
N VAL A 179 -20.31 -3.68 1.24
CA VAL A 179 -19.26 -2.79 0.76
C VAL A 179 -17.90 -3.12 1.38
N GLU A 180 -17.84 -3.48 2.66
CA GLU A 180 -16.58 -3.76 3.36
C GLU A 180 -15.77 -4.90 2.72
N TRP A 181 -16.40 -6.06 2.47
CA TRP A 181 -15.69 -7.19 1.85
C TRP A 181 -15.42 -6.95 0.35
N ILE A 182 -16.24 -6.15 -0.35
CA ILE A 182 -15.95 -5.75 -1.74
C ILE A 182 -14.70 -4.88 -1.80
N VAL A 183 -14.58 -3.89 -0.91
CA VAL A 183 -13.41 -3.01 -0.84
C VAL A 183 -12.16 -3.79 -0.44
N SER A 184 -12.27 -4.82 0.41
CA SER A 184 -11.14 -5.67 0.76
C SER A 184 -10.65 -6.51 -0.43
N TRP A 185 -11.56 -7.05 -1.25
CA TRP A 185 -11.17 -7.72 -2.50
C TRP A 185 -10.56 -6.77 -3.51
N ALA A 186 -11.05 -5.53 -3.61
CA ALA A 186 -10.44 -4.51 -4.45
C ALA A 186 -9.00 -4.21 -4.00
N ALA A 187 -8.75 -4.10 -2.69
CA ALA A 187 -7.40 -3.97 -2.14
C ALA A 187 -6.52 -5.17 -2.48
N CYS A 188 -7.03 -6.41 -2.33
CA CYS A 188 -6.33 -7.62 -2.74
C CYS A 188 -5.96 -7.59 -4.23
N GLY A 189 -6.89 -7.18 -5.10
CA GLY A 189 -6.66 -7.03 -6.53
C GLY A 189 -5.58 -5.99 -6.85
N LEU A 190 -5.54 -4.88 -6.11
CA LEU A 190 -4.53 -3.84 -6.29
C LEU A 190 -3.12 -4.31 -5.90
N PHE A 191 -2.99 -5.07 -4.80
CA PHE A 191 -1.71 -5.68 -4.44
C PHE A 191 -1.30 -6.75 -5.46
N GLY A 192 -2.25 -7.56 -5.93
CA GLY A 192 -2.00 -8.60 -6.93
C GLY A 192 -1.55 -8.01 -8.26
N LEU A 193 -2.20 -6.92 -8.71
CA LEU A 193 -1.81 -6.20 -9.92
C LEU A 193 -0.38 -5.65 -9.81
N LEU A 194 -0.03 -5.07 -8.65
CA LEU A 194 1.33 -4.58 -8.39
C LEU A 194 2.36 -5.73 -8.42
N ALA A 195 2.04 -6.88 -7.83
CA ALA A 195 2.89 -8.07 -7.86
C ALA A 195 3.10 -8.58 -9.30
N ILE A 196 2.06 -8.59 -10.11
CA ILE A 196 2.14 -9.01 -11.52
C ILE A 196 2.99 -8.03 -12.34
N LEU A 197 2.81 -6.72 -12.16
CA LEU A 197 3.58 -5.70 -12.88
C LEU A 197 5.07 -5.73 -12.51
N SER A 198 5.40 -5.88 -11.23
CA SER A 198 6.78 -6.02 -10.75
C SER A 198 7.44 -7.31 -11.26
N LEU A 199 6.67 -8.40 -11.34
CA LEU A 199 7.12 -9.67 -11.92
C LEU A 199 7.45 -9.53 -13.43
N PHE A 200 6.54 -8.93 -14.21
CA PHE A 200 6.79 -8.70 -15.64
C PHE A 200 8.04 -7.87 -15.90
N ARG A 201 8.28 -6.86 -15.06
CA ARG A 201 9.47 -6.01 -15.16
C ARG A 201 10.75 -6.77 -14.85
N SER A 202 10.72 -7.63 -13.83
CA SER A 202 11.83 -8.51 -13.47
C SER A 202 12.18 -9.46 -14.63
N PHE A 203 11.15 -10.05 -15.26
CA PHE A 203 11.35 -10.94 -16.41
C PHE A 203 11.91 -10.22 -17.64
N ALA A 204 11.45 -8.99 -17.93
CA ALA A 204 11.95 -8.22 -19.07
C ALA A 204 13.46 -7.94 -18.96
N MET A 205 13.97 -7.64 -17.76
CA MET A 205 15.40 -7.42 -17.55
C MET A 205 16.24 -8.70 -17.63
N CYS A 206 15.73 -9.83 -17.13
CA CYS A 206 16.44 -11.11 -17.21
C CYS A 206 16.51 -11.64 -18.65
N CYS A 207 15.42 -11.53 -19.43
CA CYS A 207 15.37 -12.04 -20.80
C CYS A 207 16.10 -11.13 -21.82
N GLY A 208 16.21 -9.83 -21.55
CA GLY A 208 16.93 -8.89 -22.43
C GLY A 208 18.45 -9.05 -22.41
N ARG A 209 19.02 -9.72 -21.39
CA ARG A 209 20.47 -9.84 -21.19
C ARG A 209 21.11 -11.06 -21.88
N SER A 210 20.33 -11.96 -22.47
CA SER A 210 20.81 -13.24 -23.04
C SER A 210 21.33 -13.16 -24.48
N LYS A 211 21.64 -11.97 -25.00
CA LYS A 211 22.07 -11.80 -26.40
C LYS A 211 23.57 -11.52 -26.61
N TYR A 212 24.41 -11.63 -25.58
CA TYR A 212 25.87 -11.46 -25.71
C TYR A 212 26.65 -12.45 -24.85
#